data_AF-A0A927EFX4-F1
#
_entry.id   AF-A0A927EFX4-F1
#
_cell.length_a   1.000
_cell.length_b   1.000
_cell.length_c   1.000
_cell.angle_alpha   90.00
_cell.angle_beta   90.00
_cell.angle_gamma   90.00
#
_symmetry.space_group_name_H-M   'P 1'
#
loop_
_entity.id
_entity.type
_entity.pdbx_description
1 polymer ?
#
loop_
_entity_poly.entity_id
_entity_poly.type
_entity_poly.pdbx_seq_one_letter_code
_entity_poly.pdbx_strand_id
1 'polypeptide(L)'
;MIRVNLYDQLNRRGASMPRWATWLVMAASFVVGITLFLVAASLALILIPIVAVAGAIAVWRLKAKLKAAGFDRAADPFGGQARPAERIEIIDAEYRIIEPGETPRR
;
A
#
# COMPACT_ATOMS: atom_id res chain seq x y z
N MET A 1 -4.49 -15.35 -58.92
CA MET A 1 -4.96 -15.04 -57.56
C MET A 1 -4.75 -16.26 -56.69
N ILE A 2 -3.66 -16.31 -55.91
CA ILE A 2 -3.30 -17.48 -55.08
C ILE A 2 -4.07 -17.39 -53.77
N ARG A 3 -5.00 -18.32 -53.53
CA ARG A 3 -5.64 -18.46 -52.22
C ARG A 3 -4.75 -19.36 -51.36
N VAL A 4 -3.90 -18.74 -50.56
CA VAL A 4 -3.07 -19.45 -49.59
C VAL A 4 -4.00 -19.97 -48.50
N ASN A 5 -4.28 -21.28 -48.51
CA ASN A 5 -5.14 -21.92 -47.51
C ASN A 5 -4.35 -22.15 -46.22
N LEU A 6 -4.00 -21.04 -45.55
CA LEU A 6 -3.23 -21.05 -44.30
C LEU A 6 -3.95 -21.85 -43.22
N TYR A 7 -5.29 -21.82 -43.24
CA TYR A 7 -6.16 -22.59 -42.35
C TYR A 7 -6.00 -24.11 -42.53
N ASP A 8 -5.80 -24.61 -43.75
CA ASP A 8 -5.61 -26.05 -44.01
C ASP A 8 -4.25 -26.54 -43.47
N GLN A 9 -3.20 -25.73 -43.59
CA GLN A 9 -1.87 -26.07 -43.06
C GLN A 9 -1.82 -26.05 -41.53
N LEU A 10 -2.51 -25.09 -40.90
CA LEU A 10 -2.66 -25.03 -39.44
C LEU A 10 -3.50 -26.21 -38.93
N ASN A 11 -4.58 -26.55 -39.62
CA ASN A 11 -5.49 -27.63 -39.22
C ASN A 11 -4.89 -29.03 -39.45
N ARG A 12 -4.11 -29.23 -40.52
CA ARG A 12 -3.37 -30.50 -40.74
C ARG A 12 -2.24 -30.74 -39.73
N ARG A 13 -1.61 -29.68 -39.20
CA ARG A 13 -0.65 -29.81 -38.08
C ARG A 13 -1.31 -30.19 -36.76
N GLY A 14 -2.53 -29.72 -36.52
CA GLY A 14 -3.29 -30.10 -35.32
C GLY A 14 -3.85 -31.53 -35.37
N ALA A 15 -4.15 -32.06 -36.56
CA ALA A 15 -4.82 -33.34 -36.74
C ALA A 15 -3.96 -34.59 -36.43
N SER A 16 -2.64 -34.45 -36.26
CA SER A 16 -1.73 -35.58 -36.02
C SER A 16 -1.00 -35.53 -34.69
N MET A 17 -1.45 -34.71 -33.72
CA MET A 17 -0.80 -34.65 -32.42
C MET A 17 -1.18 -35.88 -31.57
N PRO A 18 -0.20 -36.69 -31.12
CA PRO A 18 -0.48 -37.83 -30.27
C PRO A 18 -1.12 -37.38 -28.95
N ARG A 19 -2.08 -38.16 -28.42
CA ARG A 19 -2.78 -37.82 -27.16
C ARG A 19 -1.82 -37.63 -25.96
N TRP A 20 -0.69 -38.33 -25.95
CA TRP A 20 0.35 -38.16 -24.91
C TRP A 20 1.05 -36.80 -25.00
N ALA A 21 1.22 -36.25 -26.21
CA ALA A 21 1.81 -34.94 -26.41
C ALA A 21 0.86 -33.83 -25.92
N THR A 22 -0.45 -34.00 -26.10
CA THR A 22 -1.45 -33.09 -25.54
C THR A 22 -1.36 -33.01 -24.01
N TRP A 23 -1.21 -34.15 -23.33
CA TRP A 23 -1.07 -34.17 -21.87
C TRP A 23 0.22 -33.48 -21.40
N LEU A 24 1.35 -33.71 -22.10
CA LEU A 24 2.60 -33.01 -21.83
C LEU A 24 2.51 -31.50 -22.03
N VAL A 25 1.83 -31.05 -23.10
CA VAL A 25 1.61 -29.62 -23.34
C VAL A 25 0.74 -29.00 -22.24
N MET A 26 -0.28 -29.72 -21.78
CA MET A 26 -1.13 -29.28 -20.67
C MET A 26 -0.33 -29.16 -19.37
N ALA A 27 0.48 -30.17 -19.05
CA ALA A 27 1.36 -30.16 -17.88
C ALA A 27 2.42 -29.06 -17.96
N ALA A 28 3.06 -28.88 -19.12
CA ALA A 28 4.04 -27.82 -19.34
C ALA A 28 3.41 -26.43 -19.21
N SER A 29 2.21 -26.23 -19.76
CA SER A 29 1.47 -24.96 -19.64
C SER A 29 1.14 -24.66 -18.17
N PHE A 30 0.78 -25.69 -17.40
CA PHE A 30 0.51 -25.55 -15.98
C PHE A 30 1.76 -25.15 -15.20
N VAL A 31 2.90 -25.81 -15.46
CA VAL A 31 4.19 -25.46 -14.85
C VAL A 31 4.58 -24.02 -15.18
N VAL A 32 4.49 -23.63 -16.45
CA VAL A 32 4.78 -22.25 -16.90
C VAL A 32 3.88 -21.25 -16.16
N GLY A 33 2.58 -21.55 -16.03
CA GLY A 33 1.65 -20.72 -15.27
C GLY A 33 2.06 -20.55 -13.81
N ILE A 34 2.43 -21.63 -13.13
CA ILE A 34 2.93 -21.59 -11.75
C ILE A 34 4.23 -20.78 -11.66
N THR A 35 5.18 -20.99 -12.57
CA THR A 35 6.45 -20.26 -12.57
C THR A 35 6.21 -18.76 -12.74
N LEU A 36 5.36 -18.36 -13.69
CA LEU A 36 4.99 -16.96 -13.88
C LEU A 36 4.28 -16.38 -12.66
N PHE A 37 3.39 -17.14 -12.04
CA PHE A 37 2.71 -16.72 -10.80
C PHE A 37 3.71 -16.51 -9.66
N LEU A 38 4.66 -17.43 -9.46
CA LEU A 38 5.70 -17.30 -8.44
C LEU A 38 6.60 -16.08 -8.70
N VAL A 39 6.98 -15.83 -9.95
CA VAL A 39 7.75 -14.64 -10.33
C VAL A 39 6.96 -13.38 -10.00
N ALA A 40 5.68 -13.31 -10.38
CA ALA A 40 4.82 -12.17 -10.10
C ALA A 40 4.60 -11.97 -8.60
N ALA A 41 4.33 -13.04 -7.84
CA ALA A 41 4.13 -13.00 -6.40
C ALA A 41 5.41 -12.58 -5.66
N SER A 42 6.57 -13.10 -6.07
CA SER A 42 7.87 -12.71 -5.51
C SER A 42 8.17 -11.24 -5.78
N LEU A 43 7.91 -10.78 -7.01
CA LEU A 43 8.06 -9.36 -7.35
C LEU A 43 7.11 -8.48 -6.53
N ALA A 44 5.85 -8.88 -6.39
CA ALA A 44 4.86 -8.16 -5.60
C ALA A 44 5.27 -8.09 -4.12
N LEU A 45 5.83 -9.15 -3.54
CA LEU A 45 6.30 -9.16 -2.15
C LEU A 45 7.35 -8.07 -1.88
N ILE A 46 8.21 -7.79 -2.87
CA ILE A 46 9.20 -6.71 -2.80
C ILE A 46 8.56 -5.35 -3.12
N LEU A 47 7.65 -5.31 -4.10
CA LEU A 47 7.05 -4.06 -4.58
C LEU A 47 6.05 -3.45 -3.58
N ILE A 48 5.26 -4.28 -2.89
CA ILE A 48 4.26 -3.85 -1.90
C ILE A 48 4.87 -2.93 -0.83
N PRO A 49 5.94 -3.30 -0.11
CA PRO A 49 6.50 -2.43 0.91
C PRO A 49 7.05 -1.12 0.34
N ILE A 50 7.67 -1.16 -0.85
CA ILE A 50 8.19 0.04 -1.52
C ILE A 50 7.05 1.00 -1.84
N VAL A 51 5.98 0.49 -2.45
CA VAL A 51 4.80 1.28 -2.82
C VAL A 51 4.07 1.78 -1.58
N ALA A 52 3.98 0.97 -0.52
CA ALA A 52 3.37 1.39 0.75
C ALA A 52 4.12 2.57 1.36
N VAL A 53 5.45 2.53 1.41
CA VAL A 53 6.29 3.64 1.91
C VAL A 53 6.16 4.87 1.02
N ALA A 54 6.28 4.70 -0.30
CA ALA A 54 6.13 5.81 -1.25
C ALA A 54 4.74 6.47 -1.17
N GLY A 55 3.69 5.65 -1.03
CA GLY A 55 2.32 6.10 -0.84
C GLY A 55 2.15 6.88 0.47
N ALA A 56 2.70 6.38 1.58
CA ALA A 56 2.67 7.09 2.86
C ALA A 56 3.36 8.47 2.77
N ILE A 57 4.53 8.53 2.13
CA ILE A 57 5.26 9.79 1.91
C ILE A 57 4.45 10.73 1.01
N ALA A 58 3.87 10.23 -0.07
CA ALA A 58 3.06 11.02 -0.99
C ALA A 58 1.82 11.61 -0.29
N VAL A 59 1.11 10.80 0.51
CA VAL A 59 -0.03 11.25 1.32
C VAL A 59 0.42 12.29 2.35
N TRP A 60 1.55 12.07 3.03
CA TRP A 60 2.08 13.04 4.00
C TRP A 60 2.40 14.38 3.34
N ARG A 61 3.05 14.34 2.17
CA ARG A 61 3.39 15.54 1.39
C ARG A 61 2.13 16.24 0.87
N LEU A 62 1.12 15.50 0.44
CA LEU A 62 -0.17 16.05 0.01
C LEU A 62 -0.89 16.73 1.18
N LYS A 63 -0.95 16.07 2.34
CA LYS A 63 -1.54 16.64 3.56
C LYS A 63 -0.80 17.90 4.00
N ALA A 64 0.54 17.91 3.96
CA ALA A 64 1.34 19.10 4.26
C ALA A 64 1.03 20.27 3.31
N LYS A 65 0.85 19.98 2.01
CA LYS A 65 0.44 20.99 1.02
C LYS A 65 -0.98 21.50 1.24
N LEU A 66 -1.92 20.63 1.59
CA LEU A 66 -3.30 21.02 1.88
C LEU A 66 -3.39 21.85 3.16
N LYS A 67 -2.60 21.51 4.18
CA LYS A 67 -2.44 22.30 5.40
C LYS A 67 -1.83 23.68 5.12
N ALA A 68 -0.79 23.73 4.28
CA ALA A 68 -0.19 24.99 3.83
C ALA A 68 -1.14 25.84 2.97
N ALA A 69 -2.04 25.21 2.23
CA ALA A 69 -3.10 25.87 1.46
C ALA A 69 -4.31 26.30 2.32
N GLY A 70 -4.27 26.07 3.65
CA GLY A 70 -5.28 26.56 4.59
C GLY A 70 -6.56 25.74 4.68
N PHE A 71 -6.64 24.58 4.02
CA PHE A 71 -7.83 23.71 4.06
C PHE A 71 -8.06 23.04 5.43
N ASP A 72 -7.01 22.92 6.27
CA ASP A 72 -7.11 22.35 7.63
C ASP A 72 -7.82 23.28 8.63
N ARG A 73 -7.96 24.59 8.33
CA ARG A 73 -8.63 25.53 9.27
C ARG A 73 -10.14 25.34 9.36
N ALA A 74 -10.76 24.75 8.34
CA ALA A 74 -12.22 24.58 8.29
C ALA A 74 -12.70 23.23 8.84
N ALA A 75 -11.81 22.24 8.97
CA ALA A 75 -12.18 20.87 9.33
C ALA A 75 -12.02 20.53 10.82
N ASP A 76 -11.38 21.42 11.61
CA ASP A 76 -11.08 21.15 13.01
C ASP A 76 -11.77 22.12 13.97
N PRO A 77 -12.98 21.79 14.48
CA PRO A 77 -13.65 22.59 15.51
C PRO A 77 -12.91 22.57 16.86
N PHE A 78 -11.81 21.80 17.00
CA PHE A 78 -10.95 21.75 18.19
C PHE A 78 -9.47 22.05 17.89
N GLY A 79 -9.12 22.55 16.70
CA GLY A 79 -7.75 22.75 16.21
C GLY A 79 -6.94 23.87 16.88
N GLY A 80 -7.33 24.26 18.09
CA GLY A 80 -6.73 25.34 18.88
C GLY A 80 -5.40 25.00 19.57
N GLN A 81 -4.82 23.81 19.41
CA GLN A 81 -3.56 23.46 20.09
C GLN A 81 -2.66 22.57 19.24
N ALA A 82 -2.15 23.13 18.13
CA ALA A 82 -0.81 22.76 17.69
C ALA A 82 0.17 23.27 18.77
N ARG A 83 0.38 22.46 19.81
CA ARG A 83 1.31 22.69 20.91
C ARG A 83 2.70 22.93 20.30
N PRO A 84 3.32 24.11 20.44
CA PRO A 84 4.68 24.32 19.96
C PRO A 84 5.59 23.37 20.74
N ALA A 85 6.24 22.47 20.02
CA ALA A 85 7.24 21.55 20.51
C ALA A 85 8.52 22.33 20.89
N GLU A 86 8.48 23.13 21.96
CA GLU A 86 9.71 23.77 22.48
C GLU A 86 9.69 24.24 23.94
N ARG A 87 8.69 23.87 24.74
CA ARG A 87 8.79 24.10 26.18
C ARG A 87 8.43 22.82 26.89
N ILE A 88 9.45 22.08 27.31
CA ILE A 88 9.33 21.14 28.42
C ILE A 88 8.90 21.99 29.60
N GLU A 89 7.59 22.14 29.78
CA GLU A 89 7.00 22.65 31.00
C GLU A 89 7.24 21.55 32.03
N ILE A 90 8.38 21.64 32.72
CA ILE A 90 8.62 20.87 33.93
C ILE A 90 7.60 21.41 34.92
N ILE A 91 6.47 20.72 35.03
CA ILE A 91 5.48 20.97 36.07
C ILE A 91 6.11 20.42 37.34
N ASP A 92 6.79 21.29 38.08
CA ASP A 92 7.23 21.00 39.45
C ASP A 92 5.97 21.06 40.34
N ALA A 93 5.22 19.96 40.33
CA ALA A 93 4.05 19.79 41.17
C ALA A 93 4.53 19.53 42.59
N GLU A 94 4.92 20.59 43.29
CA GLU A 94 5.20 20.54 44.72
C GLU A 94 3.90 20.12 45.42
N TYR A 95 3.89 18.88 45.94
CA TYR A 95 2.73 18.33 46.63
C TYR A 95 2.51 19.10 47.93
N ARG A 96 1.53 20.00 47.95
CA ARG A 96 1.04 20.59 49.19
C ARG A 96 0.01 19.66 49.82
N ILE A 97 0.36 19.07 50.95
CA ILE A 97 -0.58 18.37 51.81
C ILE A 97 -1.45 19.44 52.46
N ILE A 98 -2.75 19.46 52.12
CA ILE A 98 -3.72 20.35 52.75
C ILE A 98 -4.19 19.64 54.02
N GLU A 99 -3.80 20.17 55.16
CA GLU A 99 -4.28 19.67 56.44
C GLU A 99 -5.80 19.97 56.59
N PRO A 100 -6.59 19.07 57.20
CA PRO A 100 -8.03 19.28 57.35
C PRO A 100 -8.30 20.46 58.29
N GLY A 101 -8.50 21.65 57.71
CA GLY A 101 -8.81 22.88 58.46
C GLY A 101 -8.26 24.18 57.87
N GLU A 102 -7.42 24.13 56.84
CA GLU A 102 -6.84 25.34 56.29
C GLU A 102 -7.81 26.11 55.37
N THR A 103 -8.02 27.40 55.64
CA THR A 103 -8.90 28.25 54.82
C THR A 103 -8.14 28.84 53.63
N PRO A 104 -8.71 28.81 52.41
CA PRO A 104 -8.00 29.20 51.21
C PRO A 104 -7.84 30.73 51.17
N ARG A 105 -6.60 31.22 51.16
CA ARG A 105 -6.32 32.63 50.84
C ARG A 105 -6.19 32.74 49.32
N ARG A 106 -6.99 33.66 48.75
CA ARG A 106 -6.99 34.04 47.34
C ARG A 106 -5.72 34.78 46.94
#